data_AF-A0A5K7ZA32-F1
#
_entry.id   AF-A0A5K7ZA32-F1
#
_cell.length_a   1.000
_cell.length_b   1.000
_cell.length_c   1.000
_cell.angle_alpha   90.00
_cell.angle_beta   90.00
_cell.angle_gamma   90.00
#
_symmetry.space_group_name_H-M   'P 1'
#
loop_
_entity.id
_entity.type
_entity.pdbx_description
1 polymer ?
#
loop_
_entity_poly.entity_id
_entity_poly.type
_entity_poly.pdbx_seq_one_letter_code
_entity_poly.pdbx_strand_id
1 'polypeptide(L)'
;MRVKNSAIAILPWLYRLLRWSLGSIFIYSGVTKLFAPITFAVLIDAYGLVPDILLMPIAVVIPLFEVLAGAGLMVDLRGSLGAITGLLLLFVVILGFGIWMGLDVDCGCFGPEDPEAKAFHGLRTALYRDMIMMAGVFFLYWWRYQAKMVPVRLSMLLENFHQTEEAHG
;
A
#
# COMPACT_ATOMS: atom_id res chain seq x y z
N MET A 1 31.28 -6.84 -23.10
CA MET A 1 30.51 -7.59 -22.08
C MET A 1 29.10 -7.82 -22.59
N ARG A 2 28.79 -9.04 -23.02
CA ARG A 2 27.53 -9.46 -23.64
C ARG A 2 26.62 -10.01 -22.53
N VAL A 3 25.84 -9.12 -21.90
CA VAL A 3 24.80 -9.54 -20.97
C VAL A 3 23.70 -10.24 -21.78
N LYS A 4 23.58 -11.55 -21.54
CA LYS A 4 22.62 -12.51 -22.09
C LYS A 4 21.23 -11.90 -22.38
N ASN A 5 20.79 -12.00 -23.64
CA ASN A 5 19.47 -11.58 -24.14
C ASN A 5 18.26 -12.14 -23.36
N SER A 6 18.43 -13.18 -22.54
CA SER A 6 17.35 -13.75 -21.71
C SER A 6 16.98 -12.89 -20.50
N ALA A 7 17.91 -12.12 -19.91
CA ALA A 7 17.58 -11.22 -18.81
C ALA A 7 16.65 -10.08 -19.27
N ILE A 8 16.82 -9.59 -20.49
CA ILE A 8 16.04 -8.48 -21.05
C ILE A 8 14.58 -8.90 -21.31
N ALA A 9 14.32 -10.18 -21.57
CA ALA A 9 12.97 -10.71 -21.79
C ALA A 9 12.22 -11.04 -20.48
N ILE A 10 12.91 -11.43 -19.41
CA ILE A 10 12.29 -11.83 -18.12
C ILE A 10 11.94 -10.61 -17.25
N LEU A 11 12.77 -9.57 -17.33
CA LEU A 11 12.60 -8.30 -16.60
C LEU A 11 11.22 -7.62 -16.77
N PRO A 12 10.60 -7.55 -17.97
CA PRO A 12 9.25 -6.98 -18.11
C PRO A 12 8.16 -7.84 -17.47
N TRP A 13 8.31 -9.17 -17.44
CA TRP A 13 7.37 -10.06 -16.74
C TRP A 13 7.51 -9.92 -15.23
N LEU A 14 8.75 -9.87 -14.73
CA LEU A 14 9.04 -9.64 -13.32
C LEU A 14 8.49 -8.29 -12.85
N TYR A 15 8.64 -7.22 -13.65
CA TYR A 15 8.04 -5.91 -13.38
C TYR A 15 6.50 -6.00 -13.26
N ARG A 16 5.82 -6.67 -14.20
CA ARG A 16 4.35 -6.83 -14.14
C ARG A 16 3.93 -7.63 -12.91
N LEU A 17 4.63 -8.73 -12.61
CA LEU A 17 4.34 -9.57 -11.45
C LEU A 17 4.53 -8.82 -10.13
N LEU A 18 5.63 -8.08 -9.96
CA LEU A 18 5.88 -7.23 -8.80
C LEU A 18 4.84 -6.14 -8.64
N ARG A 19 4.43 -5.51 -9.75
CA ARG A 19 3.40 -4.48 -9.72
C ARG A 19 2.05 -5.05 -9.30
N TRP A 20 1.67 -6.20 -9.86
CA TRP A 20 0.41 -6.86 -9.54
C TRP A 20 0.42 -7.39 -8.10
N SER A 21 1.52 -7.96 -7.63
CA SER A 21 1.63 -8.44 -6.25
C SER A 21 1.51 -7.28 -5.25
N LEU A 22 2.23 -6.16 -5.47
CA LEU A 22 2.12 -4.97 -4.61
C LEU A 22 0.70 -4.40 -4.63
N GLY A 23 0.08 -4.26 -5.81
CA GLY A 23 -1.29 -3.79 -5.94
C GLY A 23 -2.29 -4.67 -5.18
N SER A 24 -2.22 -5.99 -5.37
CA SER A 24 -3.09 -6.96 -4.69
C SER A 24 -2.93 -6.93 -3.18
N ILE A 25 -1.71 -6.79 -2.66
CA ILE A 25 -1.49 -6.74 -1.21
C ILE A 25 -2.11 -5.47 -0.62
N PHE A 26 -1.96 -4.31 -1.27
CA PHE A 26 -2.58 -3.06 -0.82
C PHE A 26 -4.10 -3.12 -0.88
N ILE A 27 -4.68 -3.68 -1.94
CA ILE A 27 -6.14 -3.88 -2.03
C ILE A 27 -6.63 -4.79 -0.91
N TYR A 28 -6.01 -5.96 -0.74
CA TYR A 28 -6.40 -6.91 0.29
C TYR A 28 -6.30 -6.27 1.69
N SER A 29 -5.18 -5.60 1.97
CA SER A 29 -4.91 -4.91 3.24
C SER A 29 -5.88 -3.76 3.51
N GLY A 30 -6.28 -2.99 2.49
CA GLY A 30 -7.24 -1.90 2.65
C GLY A 30 -8.68 -2.41 2.79
N VAL A 31 -9.07 -3.42 2.01
CA VAL A 31 -10.39 -4.04 2.10
C VAL A 31 -10.63 -4.66 3.47
N THR A 32 -9.64 -5.38 4.03
CA THR A 32 -9.78 -5.97 5.38
C THR A 32 -9.96 -4.90 6.46
N LYS A 33 -9.29 -3.75 6.35
CA LYS A 33 -9.49 -2.62 7.28
C LYS A 33 -10.86 -1.94 7.10
N LEU A 34 -11.36 -1.83 5.87
CA LEU A 34 -12.69 -1.29 5.60
C LEU A 34 -13.83 -2.18 6.09
N PHE A 35 -13.62 -3.50 6.20
CA PHE A 35 -14.60 -4.41 6.79
C PHE A 35 -14.76 -4.23 8.31
N ALA A 36 -13.70 -3.79 9.00
CA ALA A 36 -13.70 -3.57 10.44
C ALA A 36 -13.05 -2.22 10.80
N PRO A 37 -13.66 -1.08 10.39
CA PRO A 37 -13.07 0.25 10.56
C PRO A 37 -12.98 0.63 12.05
N ILE A 38 -13.87 0.10 12.89
CA ILE A 38 -13.86 0.32 14.34
C ILE A 38 -12.59 -0.27 14.96
N THR A 39 -12.22 -1.50 14.58
CA THR A 39 -10.99 -2.13 15.04
C THR A 39 -9.77 -1.33 14.61
N PHE A 40 -9.76 -0.84 13.37
CA PHE A 40 -8.66 0.00 12.89
C PHE A 40 -8.61 1.38 13.56
N ALA A 41 -9.76 1.96 13.91
CA ALA A 41 -9.84 3.20 14.68
C ALA A 41 -9.25 3.04 16.09
N VAL A 42 -9.54 1.94 16.78
CA VAL A 42 -8.91 1.61 18.08
C VAL A 42 -7.40 1.52 17.95
N LEU A 43 -6.90 0.94 16.86
CA LEU A 43 -5.45 0.89 16.63
C LEU A 43 -4.85 2.27 16.42
N ILE A 44 -5.52 3.14 15.65
CA ILE A 44 -5.07 4.53 15.47
C ILE A 44 -5.06 5.28 16.80
N ASP A 45 -6.09 5.08 17.61
CA ASP A 45 -6.25 5.69 18.93
C ASP A 45 -5.13 5.26 19.90
N ALA A 46 -4.74 3.98 19.86
CA ALA A 46 -3.63 3.47 20.66
C ALA A 46 -2.28 4.15 20.35
N TYR A 47 -2.08 4.69 19.13
CA TYR A 47 -0.89 5.51 18.85
C TYR A 47 -0.97 6.93 19.42
N GLY A 48 -2.16 7.41 19.81
CA GLY A 48 -2.37 8.75 20.36
C GLY A 48 -2.04 9.90 19.40
N LEU A 49 -2.00 9.63 18.09
CA LEU A 49 -1.55 10.60 17.06
C LEU A 49 -2.67 11.53 16.57
N VAL A 50 -3.93 11.15 16.79
CA VAL A 50 -5.10 11.74 16.15
C VAL A 50 -6.17 11.99 17.21
N PRO A 51 -6.91 13.12 17.17
CA PRO A 51 -8.01 13.37 18.09
C PRO A 51 -9.25 12.51 17.79
N ASP A 52 -10.04 12.21 18.81
CA ASP A 52 -11.20 11.30 18.76
C ASP A 52 -12.16 11.57 17.59
N ILE A 53 -12.41 12.84 17.28
CA ILE A 53 -13.34 13.26 16.21
C ILE A 53 -12.85 12.88 14.81
N LEU A 54 -11.54 12.66 14.65
CA LEU A 54 -10.89 12.29 13.39
C LEU A 54 -10.55 10.80 13.29
N LEU A 55 -10.67 10.03 14.37
CA LEU A 55 -10.35 8.59 14.37
C LEU A 55 -11.14 7.83 13.32
N MET A 56 -12.47 7.96 13.33
CA MET A 56 -13.34 7.25 12.39
C MET A 56 -13.16 7.72 10.93
N PRO A 57 -13.10 9.03 10.63
CA PRO A 57 -12.75 9.49 9.29
C PRO A 57 -11.42 8.93 8.79
N ILE A 58 -10.36 8.97 9.59
CA ILE A 58 -9.04 8.50 9.19
C ILE A 58 -9.02 6.98 9.03
N ALA A 59 -9.71 6.24 9.90
CA ALA A 59 -9.85 4.80 9.82
C ALA A 59 -10.57 4.31 8.55
N VAL A 60 -11.34 5.17 7.88
CA VAL A 60 -12.00 4.86 6.60
C VAL A 60 -11.21 5.41 5.42
N VAL A 61 -10.73 6.65 5.53
CA VAL A 61 -10.04 7.35 4.44
C VAL A 61 -8.70 6.70 4.11
N ILE A 62 -7.89 6.34 5.12
CA ILE A 62 -6.59 5.69 4.86
C ILE A 62 -6.77 4.37 4.10
N PRO A 63 -7.61 3.42 4.56
CA PRO A 63 -7.83 2.17 3.83
C PRO A 63 -8.44 2.37 2.45
N LEU A 64 -9.32 3.37 2.28
CA LEU A 64 -9.85 3.70 0.97
C LEU A 64 -8.74 4.14 0.01
N PHE A 65 -7.80 4.96 0.46
CA PHE A 65 -6.62 5.33 -0.33
C PHE A 65 -5.71 4.13 -0.63
N GLU A 66 -5.55 3.18 0.30
CA GLU A 66 -4.83 1.93 0.03
C GLU A 66 -5.45 1.14 -1.13
N VAL A 67 -6.78 0.96 -1.10
CA VAL A 67 -7.51 0.23 -2.14
C VAL A 67 -7.42 0.94 -3.48
N LEU A 68 -7.66 2.25 -3.51
CA LEU A 68 -7.61 3.05 -4.74
C LEU A 68 -6.19 3.09 -5.33
N ALA A 69 -5.17 3.26 -4.50
CA ALA A 69 -3.79 3.26 -4.94
C ALA A 69 -3.36 1.87 -5.43
N GLY A 70 -3.75 0.80 -4.75
CA GLY A 70 -3.51 -0.59 -5.16
C GLY A 70 -4.19 -0.92 -6.49
N ALA A 71 -5.47 -0.60 -6.65
CA ALA A 71 -6.22 -0.77 -7.90
C ALA A 71 -5.60 0.06 -9.04
N GLY A 72 -5.25 1.32 -8.77
CA GLY A 72 -4.57 2.18 -9.72
C GLY A 72 -3.20 1.65 -10.13
N LEU A 73 -2.50 0.97 -9.22
CA LEU A 73 -1.24 0.31 -9.55
C LEU A 73 -1.47 -0.90 -10.46
N MET A 74 -2.56 -1.66 -10.30
CA MET A 74 -2.88 -2.78 -11.19
C MET A 74 -3.07 -2.35 -12.65
N VAL A 75 -3.54 -1.12 -12.91
CA VAL A 75 -3.74 -0.56 -14.26
C VAL A 75 -2.62 0.39 -14.73
N ASP A 76 -1.52 0.54 -13.99
CA ASP A 76 -0.42 1.49 -14.26
C ASP A 76 -0.80 2.98 -14.28
N LEU A 77 -1.84 3.36 -13.53
CA LEU A 77 -2.28 4.75 -13.50
C LEU A 77 -1.15 5.69 -13.05
N ARG A 78 -1.00 6.82 -13.75
CA ARG A 78 -0.04 7.86 -13.39
C ARG A 78 -0.32 8.37 -11.97
N GLY A 79 0.63 8.18 -11.05
CA GLY A 79 0.53 8.62 -9.67
C GLY A 79 0.24 7.49 -8.67
N SER A 80 -0.23 6.32 -9.10
CA SER A 80 -0.51 5.18 -8.19
C SER A 80 0.74 4.67 -7.47
N LEU A 81 1.87 4.58 -8.17
CA LEU A 81 3.16 4.21 -7.58
C LEU A 81 3.60 5.22 -6.51
N GLY A 82 3.37 6.52 -6.76
CA GLY A 82 3.66 7.58 -5.79
C GLY A 82 2.74 7.52 -4.57
N ALA A 83 1.45 7.24 -4.77
CA ALA A 83 0.49 7.06 -3.69
C ALA A 83 0.86 5.85 -2.80
N ILE A 84 1.20 4.70 -3.39
CA ILE A 84 1.68 3.53 -2.63
C ILE A 84 2.97 3.85 -1.88
N THR A 85 3.90 4.59 -2.48
CA THR A 85 5.13 5.01 -1.80
C THR A 85 4.82 5.88 -0.59
N GLY A 86 3.92 6.86 -0.75
CA GLY A 86 3.49 7.73 0.35
C GLY A 86 2.82 6.95 1.48
N LEU A 87 1.93 6.00 1.14
CA LEU A 87 1.28 5.13 2.12
C LEU A 87 2.28 4.22 2.84
N LEU A 88 3.22 3.60 2.12
CA LEU A 88 4.27 2.79 2.74
C LEU A 88 5.14 3.62 3.69
N LEU A 89 5.54 4.83 3.28
CA LEU A 89 6.33 5.72 4.14
C LEU A 89 5.55 6.09 5.41
N LEU A 90 4.27 6.43 5.26
CA LEU A 90 3.38 6.72 6.37
C LEU A 90 3.34 5.54 7.36
N PHE A 91 3.10 4.31 6.88
CA PHE A 91 3.04 3.13 7.75
C PHE A 91 4.38 2.81 8.40
N VAL A 92 5.50 2.88 7.67
CA VAL A 92 6.84 2.66 8.24
C VAL A 92 7.12 3.66 9.36
N VAL A 93 6.76 4.94 9.19
CA VAL A 93 6.94 5.97 10.23
C VAL A 93 6.06 5.69 11.44
N ILE A 94 4.77 5.39 11.24
CA ILE A 94 3.83 5.11 12.34
C ILE A 94 4.24 3.85 13.10
N LEU A 95 4.56 2.75 12.40
CA LEU A 95 5.01 1.50 13.00
C LEU A 95 6.35 1.69 13.74
N GLY A 96 7.29 2.42 13.15
CA GLY A 96 8.57 2.74 13.78
C GLY A 96 8.39 3.56 15.05
N PHE A 97 7.49 4.54 15.04
CA PHE A 97 7.11 5.30 16.22
C PHE A 97 6.47 4.41 17.30
N GLY A 98 5.56 3.51 16.92
CA GLY A 98 4.95 2.56 17.85
C GLY A 98 5.95 1.63 18.52
N ILE A 99 6.93 1.11 17.77
CA ILE A 99 8.01 0.30 18.34
C ILE A 99 8.87 1.12 19.29
N TRP A 100 9.19 2.37 18.95
CA TRP A 100 9.97 3.25 19.83
C TRP A 100 9.26 3.57 21.14
N MET A 101 7.93 3.71 21.10
CA MET A 101 7.10 3.96 22.27
C MET A 101 6.73 2.68 23.05
N GLY A 102 7.13 1.51 22.55
CA GLY A 102 6.98 0.23 23.24
C GLY A 102 5.61 -0.43 23.09
N LEU A 103 4.81 -0.06 22.08
CA LEU A 103 3.48 -0.66 21.79
C LEU A 103 3.56 -2.10 21.25
N ASP A 104 4.75 -2.70 21.19
CA ASP A 104 4.94 -4.06 20.69
C ASP A 104 4.46 -5.07 21.73
N VAL A 105 3.58 -6.00 21.33
CA VAL A 105 3.01 -7.01 22.24
C VAL A 105 4.08 -7.97 22.76
N ASP A 106 5.18 -8.11 22.01
CA ASP A 106 6.36 -8.85 22.42
C ASP A 106 7.03 -8.25 23.69
N CYS A 107 6.74 -6.98 24.03
CA CYS A 107 7.19 -6.33 25.26
C CYS A 107 6.26 -6.58 26.47
N GLY A 108 5.11 -7.24 26.28
CA GLY A 108 4.18 -7.62 27.36
C GLY A 108 3.24 -6.52 27.85
N CYS A 109 3.09 -5.41 27.11
CA CYS A 109 2.26 -4.27 27.51
C CYS A 109 0.74 -4.49 27.38
N PHE A 110 0.30 -5.45 26.56
CA PHE A 110 -1.12 -5.75 26.31
C PHE A 110 -1.49 -7.18 26.73
N GLY A 111 -2.69 -7.38 27.27
CA GLY A 111 -3.18 -8.70 27.66
C GLY A 111 -3.59 -9.53 26.44
N PRO A 112 -3.47 -10.87 26.49
CA PRO A 112 -3.78 -11.75 25.34
C PRO A 112 -5.24 -11.71 24.87
N GLU A 113 -6.14 -11.13 25.68
CA GLU A 113 -7.56 -10.96 25.38
C GLU A 113 -7.91 -9.61 24.74
N ASP A 114 -6.98 -8.65 24.75
CA ASP A 114 -7.23 -7.31 24.23
C ASP A 114 -7.23 -7.32 22.68
N PRO A 115 -8.18 -6.61 22.04
CA PRO A 115 -8.20 -6.44 20.59
C PRO A 115 -6.88 -5.87 20.04
N GLU A 116 -6.22 -5.04 20.84
CA GLU A 116 -4.92 -4.43 20.56
C GLU A 116 -3.81 -5.48 20.51
N ALA A 117 -3.82 -6.49 21.39
CA ALA A 117 -2.80 -7.53 21.39
C ALA A 117 -2.79 -8.34 20.08
N LYS A 118 -3.96 -8.64 19.51
CA LYS A 118 -4.05 -9.38 18.24
C LYS A 118 -3.55 -8.57 17.04
N ALA A 119 -3.65 -7.25 17.11
CA ALA A 119 -3.26 -6.36 16.03
C ALA A 119 -1.80 -5.90 16.11
N PHE A 120 -1.28 -5.72 17.33
CA PHE A 120 0.11 -5.39 17.60
C PHE A 120 1.02 -6.62 17.68
N HIS A 121 0.46 -7.84 17.67
CA HIS A 121 1.23 -9.07 17.46
C HIS A 121 1.95 -9.02 16.11
N GLY A 122 3.28 -8.89 16.15
CA GLY A 122 4.11 -8.83 14.96
C GLY A 122 4.22 -7.43 14.37
N LEU A 123 4.23 -6.37 15.20
CA LEU A 123 4.51 -5.00 14.74
C LEU A 123 5.83 -4.92 13.97
N ARG A 124 6.87 -5.61 14.46
CA ARG A 124 8.16 -5.78 13.77
C ARG A 124 8.03 -6.51 12.44
N THR A 125 7.19 -7.54 12.38
CA THR A 125 6.89 -8.30 11.16
C THR A 125 6.19 -7.43 10.12
N ALA A 126 5.25 -6.58 10.56
CA ALA A 126 4.58 -5.59 9.70
C ALA A 126 5.60 -4.57 9.15
N LEU A 127 6.46 -4.02 10.01
CA LEU A 127 7.51 -3.09 9.58
C LEU A 127 8.51 -3.75 8.61
N TYR A 128 8.90 -5.01 8.87
CA TYR A 128 9.78 -5.76 7.97
C TYR A 128 9.13 -6.02 6.61
N ARG A 129 7.85 -6.38 6.59
CA ARG A 129 7.06 -6.53 5.37
C ARG A 129 7.00 -5.23 4.58
N ASP A 130 6.76 -4.11 5.24
CA ASP A 130 6.70 -2.79 4.61
C ASP A 130 8.07 -2.36 4.07
N MET A 131 9.17 -2.71 4.74
CA MET A 131 10.54 -2.51 4.22
C MET A 131 10.82 -3.35 2.96
N ILE A 132 10.37 -4.61 2.91
CA ILE A 132 10.46 -5.45 1.70
C ILE A 132 9.67 -4.81 0.56
N MET A 133 8.45 -4.34 0.82
CA MET A 133 7.63 -3.67 -0.19
C MET A 133 8.28 -2.38 -0.66
N MET A 134 8.88 -1.60 0.24
CA MET A 134 9.63 -0.39 -0.08
C MET A 134 10.79 -0.68 -1.03
N ALA A 135 11.55 -1.75 -0.78
CA ALA A 135 12.60 -2.20 -1.68
C ALA A 135 12.05 -2.58 -3.06
N GLY A 136 10.89 -3.26 -3.10
CA GLY A 136 10.18 -3.57 -4.33
C GLY A 136 9.76 -2.32 -5.11
N VAL A 137 9.20 -1.32 -4.43
CA VAL A 137 8.83 -0.03 -5.02
C VAL A 137 10.05 0.72 -5.55
N PHE A 138 11.16 0.74 -4.79
CA PHE A 138 12.42 1.34 -5.25
C PHE A 138 12.95 0.67 -6.52
N PHE A 139 12.88 -0.66 -6.57
CA PHE A 139 13.22 -1.42 -7.78
C PHE A 139 12.32 -1.06 -8.97
N LEU A 140 11.01 -0.89 -8.76
CA LEU A 140 10.08 -0.44 -9.81
C LEU A 140 10.40 0.98 -10.29
N TYR A 141 10.76 1.92 -9.40
CA TYR A 141 11.19 3.27 -9.78
C TYR A 141 12.49 3.24 -10.59
N TRP A 142 13.48 2.47 -10.12
CA TRP A 142 14.75 2.29 -10.82
C TRP A 142 14.53 1.72 -12.22
N TRP A 143 13.69 0.69 -12.33
CA TRP A 143 13.33 0.08 -13.61
C TRP A 143 12.62 1.06 -14.54
N ARG A 144 11.66 1.84 -14.01
CA ARG A 144 10.92 2.85 -14.77
C ARG A 144 11.83 3.95 -15.29
N TYR A 145 12.81 4.37 -14.48
CA TYR A 145 13.81 5.36 -14.87
C TYR A 145 14.68 4.86 -16.03
N GLN A 146 15.12 3.60 -15.96
CA GLN A 146 15.93 2.97 -17.01
C GLN A 146 15.12 2.70 -18.29
N ALA A 147 13.85 2.29 -18.17
CA ALA A 147 13.02 1.89 -19.28
C ALA A 147 12.26 3.04 -19.98
N LYS A 148 12.39 4.29 -19.50
CA LYS A 148 11.66 5.49 -20.00
C LYS A 148 10.16 5.24 -20.24
N MET A 149 9.52 4.41 -19.43
CA MET A 149 8.11 4.05 -19.63
C MET A 149 7.19 5.18 -19.16
N VAL A 150 6.42 5.72 -20.10
CA VAL A 150 5.43 6.78 -19.86
C VAL A 150 4.18 6.15 -19.21
N PRO A 151 3.79 6.55 -17.99
CA PRO A 151 2.57 6.05 -17.34
C PRO A 151 1.31 6.34 -18.16
N VAL A 152 0.31 5.48 -18.00
CA VAL A 152 -1.05 5.71 -18.54
C VAL A 152 -1.66 6.91 -17.81
N ARG A 153 -2.12 7.91 -18.58
CA ARG A 153 -2.80 9.09 -18.04
C ARG A 153 -4.26 8.79 -17.77
N LEU A 154 -4.78 9.32 -16.66
CA LEU A 154 -6.21 9.24 -16.31
C LEU A 154 -7.12 9.81 -17.41
N SER A 155 -6.68 10.86 -18.12
CA SER A 155 -7.45 11.46 -19.22
C SER A 155 -7.74 10.48 -20.35
N MET A 156 -6.79 9.60 -20.70
CA MET A 156 -6.99 8.59 -21.75
C MET A 156 -7.98 7.51 -21.34
N LEU A 157 -8.09 7.19 -20.05
CA LEU A 157 -9.08 6.23 -19.56
C LEU A 157 -10.49 6.83 -19.60
N LEU A 158 -10.65 8.08 -19.16
CA LEU A 158 -11.94 8.78 -19.17
C LEU A 158 -12.48 8.99 -20.59
N GLU A 159 -11.62 9.32 -21.57
CA GLU A 159 -12.03 9.39 -22.98
C GLU A 159 -12.56 8.06 -23.51
N ASN A 160 -11.93 6.93 -23.17
CA ASN A 160 -12.38 5.61 -23.62
C ASN A 160 -13.73 5.22 -23.00
N PHE A 161 -13.96 5.54 -21.72
CA PHE A 161 -15.26 5.28 -21.08
C PHE A 161 -16.39 6.10 -21.72
N HIS A 162 -16.13 7.38 -22.01
CA HIS A 162 -17.10 8.25 -22.67
C HIS A 162 -17.48 7.74 -24.07
N GLN A 163 -16.51 7.22 -24.83
CA GLN A 163 -16.76 6.62 -26.15
C GLN A 163 -17.55 5.31 -26.08
N THR A 164 -17.40 4.51 -25.02
CA THR A 164 -18.17 3.27 -24.86
C THR A 164 -19.63 3.50 -24.49
N GLU A 165 -19.96 4.59 -23.79
CA GLU A 165 -21.35 4.95 -23.49
C GLU A 165 -22.09 5.44 -24.76
N GLU A 166 -21.42 6.17 -25.65
CA GLU A 166 -22.01 6.63 -26.92
C GLU A 166 -22.19 5.51 -27.96
N ALA A 167 -21.37 4.44 -27.92
CA ALA A 167 -21.46 3.33 -28.87
C ALA A 167 -22.58 2.32 -28.57
N HIS A 168 -23.21 2.41 -27.39
CA HIS A 168 -24.25 1.48 -26.91
C HIS A 168 -25.63 2.12 -26.69
N GLY A 169 -25.80 3.42 -27.00
CA GLY A 169 -27.09 4.13 -27.01
C GLY A 169 -27.67 4.27 -28.41
#